data_AF-A0A2G9S0F1-F1
#
_entry.id   AF-A0A2G9S0F1-F1
#
_cell.length_a   1.000
_cell.length_b   1.000
_cell.length_c   1.000
_cell.angle_alpha   90.00
_cell.angle_beta   90.00
_cell.angle_gamma   90.00
#
_symmetry.space_group_name_H-M   'P 1'
#
loop_
_entity.id
_entity.type
_entity.pdbx_description
1 polymer ?
#
loop_
_entity_poly.entity_id
_entity_poly.type
_entity_poly.pdbx_seq_one_letter_code
_entity_poly.pdbx_strand_id
1 'polypeptide(L)'
;TDFSTTNQESPTLPILANRPTQWKIQVGYGSWFDHVQEFWDHHLDSNVLFLKYEDMHKDLGTMVEQLVRFLGVSYDKAQLECTVEHCHQLIDQCCNAEALPVGRGRVGLWKDIFTVSMNDKFDLVYKQRMGKCDLTFDFSL
;
A
#
# COMPACT_ATOMS: atom_id res chain seq x y z
N THR A 1 -34.39 -38.05 41.52
CA THR A 1 -35.20 -38.58 40.42
C THR A 1 -35.74 -37.38 39.65
N ASP A 2 -35.30 -37.29 38.41
CA ASP A 2 -35.75 -36.48 37.28
C ASP A 2 -36.03 -34.99 37.43
N PHE A 3 -35.10 -34.20 36.89
CA PHE A 3 -35.44 -33.00 36.12
C PHE A 3 -34.84 -33.15 34.72
N SER A 4 -35.68 -33.60 33.79
CA SER A 4 -35.42 -33.54 32.36
C SER A 4 -35.46 -32.07 31.92
N THR A 5 -34.30 -31.50 31.60
CA THR A 5 -34.24 -30.18 30.95
C THR A 5 -34.25 -30.39 29.45
N THR A 6 -35.39 -30.05 28.86
CA THR A 6 -35.73 -30.05 27.44
C THR A 6 -34.63 -29.38 26.60
N ASN A 7 -34.08 -30.12 25.64
CA ASN A 7 -33.27 -29.58 24.55
C ASN A 7 -34.14 -28.63 23.72
N GLN A 8 -33.94 -27.34 23.89
CA GLN A 8 -34.56 -26.32 23.04
C GLN A 8 -33.66 -26.13 21.81
N GLU A 9 -33.91 -26.93 20.77
CA GLU A 9 -33.33 -26.71 19.45
C GLU A 9 -33.67 -25.30 18.98
N SER A 10 -32.65 -24.49 18.75
CA SER A 10 -32.80 -23.17 18.16
C SER A 10 -33.31 -23.34 16.72
N PRO A 11 -34.39 -22.64 16.31
CA PRO A 11 -34.91 -22.76 14.96
C PRO A 11 -33.90 -22.17 13.99
N THR A 12 -33.29 -23.05 13.20
CA THR A 12 -32.46 -22.70 12.05
C THR A 12 -33.31 -21.89 11.07
N LEU A 13 -33.07 -20.57 11.01
CA LEU A 13 -33.69 -19.71 10.01
C LEU A 13 -33.09 -20.02 8.63
N PRO A 14 -33.89 -20.49 7.66
CA PRO A 14 -33.41 -20.83 6.33
C PRO A 14 -33.36 -19.57 5.45
N ILE A 15 -32.38 -18.69 5.67
CA ILE A 15 -32.21 -17.47 4.84
C ILE A 15 -30.76 -17.15 4.45
N LEU A 16 -29.80 -18.06 4.68
CA LEU A 16 -28.40 -17.83 4.29
C LEU A 16 -27.87 -18.76 3.20
N ALA A 17 -28.72 -19.57 2.56
CA ALA A 17 -28.29 -20.53 1.54
C ALA A 17 -28.08 -19.94 0.13
N ASN A 18 -28.25 -18.62 -0.09
CA ASN A 18 -28.14 -18.08 -1.45
C ASN A 18 -27.69 -16.60 -1.53
N ARG A 19 -26.59 -16.25 -0.86
CA ARG A 19 -25.89 -14.98 -1.15
C ARG A 19 -24.62 -15.27 -1.93
N PRO A 20 -24.42 -14.69 -3.13
CA PRO A 20 -23.16 -14.80 -3.84
C PRO A 20 -22.06 -14.28 -2.91
N THR A 21 -20.98 -15.04 -2.80
CA THR A 21 -19.77 -14.72 -2.04
C THR A 21 -19.02 -13.55 -2.67
N GLN A 22 -19.64 -12.37 -2.68
CA GLN A 22 -19.00 -11.12 -3.05
C GLN A 22 -19.14 -10.16 -1.88
N TRP A 23 -18.38 -10.44 -0.82
CA TRP A 23 -18.00 -9.42 0.14
C TRP A 23 -17.12 -8.40 -0.58
N LYS A 24 -17.74 -7.50 -1.35
CA LYS A 24 -17.08 -6.33 -1.89
C LYS A 24 -16.90 -5.40 -0.68
N ILE A 25 -15.78 -5.54 0.02
CA ILE A 25 -15.39 -4.56 1.04
C ILE A 25 -15.33 -3.21 0.31
N GLN A 26 -16.33 -2.37 0.53
CA GLN A 26 -16.32 -1.00 0.04
C GLN A 26 -15.43 -0.20 0.97
N VAL A 27 -14.15 -0.15 0.63
CA VAL A 27 -13.24 0.87 1.16
C VAL A 27 -13.58 2.20 0.48
N GLY A 28 -13.40 3.32 1.18
CA GLY A 28 -13.49 4.64 0.57
C GLY A 28 -12.53 4.75 -0.63
N TYR A 29 -12.89 5.54 -1.64
CA TYR A 29 -12.12 5.74 -2.88
C TYR A 29 -12.05 4.55 -3.87
N GLY A 30 -12.67 3.41 -3.57
CA GLY A 30 -12.84 2.32 -4.54
C GLY A 30 -11.69 1.31 -4.57
N SER A 31 -11.38 0.75 -5.73
CA SER A 31 -10.34 -0.28 -5.85
C SER A 31 -8.95 0.33 -5.93
N TRP A 32 -8.04 -0.12 -5.07
CA TRP A 32 -6.62 0.25 -5.15
C TRP A 32 -6.00 -0.09 -6.52
N PHE A 33 -6.34 -1.26 -7.08
CA PHE A 33 -5.82 -1.69 -8.38
C PHE A 33 -6.24 -0.75 -9.51
N ASP A 34 -7.51 -0.35 -9.54
CA ASP A 34 -8.02 0.54 -10.59
C ASP A 34 -7.39 1.93 -10.43
N HIS A 35 -7.30 2.44 -9.20
CA HIS A 35 -6.69 3.74 -8.90
C HIS A 35 -5.22 3.82 -9.33
N VAL A 36 -4.41 2.82 -8.94
CA VAL A 36 -2.97 2.83 -9.24
C VAL A 36 -2.72 2.64 -10.73
N GLN A 37 -3.47 1.76 -11.40
CA GLN A 37 -3.31 1.55 -12.85
C GLN A 37 -3.72 2.79 -13.65
N GLU A 38 -4.78 3.50 -13.26
CA GLU A 38 -5.19 4.74 -13.92
C GLU A 38 -4.08 5.81 -13.86
N PHE A 39 -3.50 6.05 -12.67
CA PHE A 39 -2.37 6.98 -12.54
C PHE A 39 -1.12 6.48 -13.28
N TRP A 40 -0.92 5.17 -13.33
CA TRP A 40 0.16 4.59 -14.11
C TRP A 40 -0.07 4.79 -15.61
N ASP A 41 -1.26 4.65 -16.16
CA ASP A 41 -1.51 4.89 -17.58
C ASP A 41 -1.19 6.34 -18.00
N HIS A 42 -1.29 7.27 -17.04
CA HIS A 42 -0.95 8.70 -17.21
C HIS A 42 0.47 9.07 -16.74
N HIS A 43 1.32 8.12 -16.36
CA HIS A 43 2.64 8.42 -15.76
C HIS A 43 3.62 9.16 -16.70
N LEU A 44 3.34 9.17 -18.00
CA LEU A 44 4.12 9.88 -19.03
C LEU A 44 3.55 11.26 -19.36
N ASP A 45 2.40 11.64 -18.80
CA ASP A 45 1.80 12.94 -19.04
C ASP A 45 2.63 14.04 -18.37
N SER A 46 2.80 15.18 -19.05
CA SER A 46 3.67 16.27 -18.60
C SER A 46 3.27 16.88 -17.25
N ASN A 47 2.03 16.68 -16.81
CA ASN A 47 1.45 17.19 -15.57
C ASN A 47 1.24 16.11 -14.51
N VAL A 48 1.79 14.90 -14.71
CA VAL A 48 1.72 13.80 -13.76
C VAL A 48 3.14 13.33 -13.44
N LEU A 49 3.48 13.28 -12.15
CA LEU A 49 4.71 12.66 -11.66
C LEU A 49 4.32 11.46 -10.81
N PHE A 50 4.57 10.25 -11.32
CA PHE A 50 4.33 9.02 -10.58
C PHE A 50 5.55 8.69 -9.72
N LEU A 51 5.36 8.63 -8.40
CA LEU A 51 6.40 8.30 -7.43
C LEU A 51 6.01 7.07 -6.61
N LYS A 52 6.98 6.24 -6.27
CA LYS A 52 6.80 5.09 -5.38
C LYS A 52 7.34 5.42 -4.00
N TYR A 53 6.62 5.00 -2.97
CA TYR A 53 7.03 5.25 -1.59
C TYR A 53 8.37 4.57 -1.25
N GLU A 54 8.62 3.42 -1.85
CA GLU A 54 9.81 2.62 -1.60
C GLU A 54 11.06 3.21 -2.25
N ASP A 55 10.90 3.87 -3.40
CA ASP A 55 11.99 4.61 -4.05
C ASP A 55 12.46 5.79 -3.19
N MET A 56 11.56 6.39 -2.39
CA MET A 56 11.91 7.47 -1.45
C MET A 56 12.92 7.00 -0.40
N HIS A 57 12.76 5.75 0.07
CA HIS A 57 13.63 5.14 1.07
C HIS A 57 14.91 4.55 0.46
N LYS A 58 14.87 4.15 -0.83
CA LYS A 58 16.05 3.64 -1.54
C LYS A 58 16.99 4.74 -2.01
N ASP A 59 16.44 5.77 -2.64
CA ASP A 59 17.19 6.87 -3.25
C ASP A 59 16.36 8.16 -3.24
N LEU A 60 16.40 8.82 -2.08
CA LEU A 60 15.75 10.12 -1.89
C LEU A 60 16.35 11.20 -2.80
N GLY A 61 17.64 11.13 -3.10
CA GLY A 61 18.34 12.11 -3.93
C GLY A 61 17.76 12.18 -5.33
N THR A 62 17.64 11.02 -5.98
CA THR A 62 17.04 10.92 -7.33
C THR A 62 15.57 11.36 -7.32
N MET A 63 14.80 11.01 -6.28
CA MET A 63 13.41 11.43 -6.16
C MET A 63 13.26 12.95 -6.04
N VAL A 64 14.07 13.59 -5.19
CA VAL A 64 14.05 15.05 -5.01
C VAL A 64 14.48 15.75 -6.31
N GLU A 65 15.48 15.23 -7.02
CA GLU A 65 15.86 15.75 -8.34
C GLU A 65 14.71 15.70 -9.35
N GLN A 66 14.01 14.57 -9.43
CA GLN A 66 12.85 14.41 -10.30
C GLN A 66 11.74 15.40 -9.95
N LEU A 67 11.47 15.58 -8.65
CA LEU A 67 10.44 16.48 -8.15
C LEU A 67 10.76 17.94 -8.47
N VAL A 68 12.01 18.38 -8.24
CA VAL A 68 12.47 19.73 -8.55
C VAL A 68 12.36 20.01 -10.06
N ARG A 69 12.78 19.06 -10.91
CA ARG A 69 12.65 19.16 -12.38
C ARG A 69 11.19 19.23 -12.81
N PHE A 70 10.33 18.40 -12.24
CA PHE A 70 8.90 18.36 -12.58
C PHE A 70 8.17 19.65 -12.17
N LEU A 71 8.50 20.21 -11.00
CA LEU A 71 7.95 21.50 -10.55
C LEU A 71 8.52 22.71 -11.32
N GLY A 72 9.49 22.51 -12.21
CA GLY A 72 10.12 23.57 -12.97
C GLY A 72 10.96 24.53 -12.13
N VAL A 73 11.44 24.06 -10.97
CA VAL A 73 12.27 24.86 -10.06
C VAL A 73 13.73 24.66 -10.44
N SER A 74 14.49 25.75 -10.59
CA SER A 74 15.92 25.70 -10.88
C SER A 74 16.72 25.73 -9.57
N TYR A 75 17.33 24.61 -9.20
CA TYR A 75 18.29 24.52 -8.09
C TYR A 75 19.71 24.39 -8.61
N ASP A 76 20.63 25.08 -7.95
CA ASP A 76 22.04 24.74 -8.05
C ASP A 76 22.36 23.47 -7.25
N LYS A 77 23.58 22.93 -7.44
CA LYS A 77 24.01 21.70 -6.79
C LYS A 77 23.95 21.79 -5.26
N ALA A 78 24.32 22.93 -4.68
CA ALA A 78 24.35 23.12 -3.23
C ALA A 78 22.93 23.21 -2.65
N GLN A 79 22.00 23.87 -3.34
CA GLN A 79 20.60 23.95 -2.97
C GLN A 79 19.93 22.58 -3.02
N LEU A 80 20.23 21.78 -4.05
CA LEU A 80 19.74 20.43 -4.19
C LEU A 80 20.26 19.53 -3.06
N GLU A 81 21.57 19.52 -2.82
CA GLU A 81 22.19 18.75 -1.72
C GLU A 81 21.61 19.16 -0.36
N CYS A 82 21.45 20.47 -0.13
CA CYS A 82 20.83 20.98 1.11
C CYS A 82 19.38 20.53 1.27
N THR A 83 18.60 20.50 0.18
CA THR A 83 17.20 20.05 0.21
C THR A 83 17.12 18.56 0.48
N VAL A 84 17.95 17.75 -0.18
CA VAL A 84 18.01 16.30 0.03
C VAL A 84 18.38 15.99 1.48
N GLU A 85 19.39 16.66 2.02
CA GLU A 85 19.78 16.54 3.43
C GLU A 85 18.63 16.93 4.38
N HIS A 86 17.93 18.03 4.10
CA HIS A 86 16.77 18.44 4.89
C HIS A 86 15.64 17.41 4.84
N CYS A 87 15.36 16.84 3.67
CA CYS A 87 14.37 15.78 3.51
C CYS A 87 14.78 14.51 4.28
N HIS A 88 16.05 14.11 4.25
CA HIS A 88 16.57 13.01 5.07
C HIS A 88 16.34 13.26 6.56
N GLN A 89 16.69 14.45 7.06
CA GLN A 89 16.48 14.80 8.47
C GLN A 89 15.01 14.74 8.88
N LEU A 90 14.09 15.17 8.02
CA LEU A 90 12.64 15.08 8.29
C LEU A 90 12.15 13.63 8.33
N ILE A 91 12.66 12.79 7.42
CA ILE A 91 12.32 11.36 7.40
C ILE A 91 12.90 10.66 8.63
N ASP A 92 14.15 10.94 8.99
CA ASP A 92 14.83 10.34 10.15
C ASP A 92 14.19 10.72 11.48
N GLN A 93 13.69 11.95 11.61
CA GLN A 93 12.86 12.35 12.76
C GLN A 93 11.59 11.50 12.90
N CYS A 94 11.11 10.95 11.79
CA CYS A 94 10.00 10.03 11.76
C CYS A 94 10.43 8.57 11.86
N CYS A 95 11.72 8.24 11.97
CA CYS A 95 12.26 6.89 12.08
C CYS A 95 12.61 6.50 13.53
N ASN A 96 12.48 5.21 13.85
CA ASN A 96 12.85 4.64 15.14
C ASN A 96 14.37 4.32 15.16
N ALA A 97 14.85 3.76 16.28
CA ALA A 97 16.27 3.42 16.47
C ALA A 97 16.86 2.44 15.42
N GLU A 98 16.02 1.78 14.61
CA GLU A 98 16.45 0.91 13.51
C GLU A 98 16.42 1.60 12.14
N ALA A 99 16.32 2.94 12.10
CA ALA A 99 16.12 3.74 10.89
C ALA A 99 14.87 3.36 10.07
N LEU A 100 13.89 2.74 10.73
CA LEU A 100 12.61 2.38 10.12
C LEU A 100 11.56 3.42 10.51
N PRO A 101 10.70 3.89 9.61
CA PRO A 101 9.64 4.83 9.95
C PRO A 101 8.82 4.32 11.14
N VAL A 102 8.67 5.16 12.17
CA VAL A 102 7.91 4.87 13.39
C VAL A 102 6.46 4.57 13.00
N GLY A 103 6.00 3.37 13.32
CA GLY A 103 4.61 2.96 13.10
C GLY A 103 4.34 2.40 11.70
N ARG A 104 3.37 2.97 10.98
CA ARG A 104 2.83 2.40 9.72
C ARG A 104 3.66 2.67 8.46
N GLY A 105 4.75 3.43 8.57
CA GLY A 105 5.57 3.81 7.42
C GLY A 105 6.66 2.79 7.04
N ARG A 106 6.84 1.71 7.82
CA ARG A 106 7.90 0.75 7.54
C ARG A 106 7.59 -0.08 6.29
N VAL A 107 8.44 0.01 5.27
CA VAL A 107 8.36 -0.86 4.09
C VAL A 107 8.61 -2.31 4.51
N GLY A 108 7.74 -3.23 4.10
CA GLY A 108 7.78 -4.63 4.53
C GLY A 108 7.07 -4.94 5.85
N LEU A 109 6.44 -3.95 6.53
CA LEU A 109 5.66 -4.20 7.76
C LEU A 109 4.55 -5.25 7.59
N TRP A 110 4.01 -5.38 6.39
CA TRP A 110 2.96 -6.36 6.08
C TRP A 110 3.38 -7.80 6.39
N LYS A 111 4.68 -8.13 6.34
CA LYS A 111 5.19 -9.49 6.64
C LYS A 111 4.94 -9.91 8.09
N ASP A 112 4.90 -8.95 9.02
CA ASP A 112 4.67 -9.23 10.44
C ASP A 112 3.17 -9.36 10.76
N ILE A 113 2.31 -8.91 9.85
CA ILE A 113 0.84 -8.87 10.03
C ILE A 113 0.17 -9.99 9.23
N PHE A 114 0.68 -10.30 8.05
CA PHE A 114 0.07 -11.26 7.14
C PHE A 114 0.43 -12.69 7.55
N THR A 115 -0.60 -13.53 7.66
CA THR A 115 -0.39 -14.98 7.68
C THR A 115 -0.05 -15.48 6.27
N VAL A 116 0.63 -16.62 6.18
CA VAL A 116 0.99 -17.25 4.89
C VAL A 116 -0.24 -17.42 3.99
N SER A 117 -1.36 -17.92 4.54
CA SER A 117 -2.59 -18.10 3.76
C SER A 117 -3.22 -16.78 3.28
N MET A 118 -3.06 -15.68 4.01
CA MET A 118 -3.51 -14.35 3.57
C MET A 118 -2.63 -13.81 2.46
N ASN A 119 -1.31 -14.02 2.57
CA ASN A 119 -0.35 -13.65 1.53
C ASN A 119 -0.64 -14.39 0.22
N ASP A 120 -0.80 -15.72 0.26
CA ASP A 120 -1.07 -16.52 -0.94
C ASP A 120 -2.35 -16.07 -1.67
N LYS A 121 -3.39 -15.71 -0.90
CA LYS A 121 -4.64 -15.17 -1.46
C LYS A 121 -4.42 -13.79 -2.07
N PHE A 122 -3.63 -12.94 -1.42
CA PHE A 122 -3.32 -11.61 -1.94
C PHE A 122 -2.51 -11.70 -3.23
N ASP A 123 -1.47 -12.54 -3.27
CA ASP A 123 -0.62 -12.74 -4.45
C ASP A 123 -1.43 -13.23 -5.66
N LEU A 124 -2.40 -14.14 -5.43
CA LEU A 124 -3.30 -14.60 -6.49
C LEU A 124 -4.15 -13.46 -7.07
N VAL A 125 -4.75 -12.63 -6.21
CA VAL A 125 -5.57 -11.48 -6.61
C VAL A 125 -4.70 -10.42 -7.30
N TYR A 126 -3.52 -10.13 -6.74
CA TYR A 126 -2.56 -9.19 -7.28
C TYR A 126 -2.14 -9.59 -8.70
N LYS A 127 -1.74 -10.85 -8.91
CA LYS A 127 -1.37 -11.36 -10.23
C LYS A 127 -2.51 -11.30 -11.23
N GLN A 128 -3.75 -11.60 -10.80
CA GLN A 128 -4.91 -11.52 -11.68
C GLN A 128 -5.25 -10.08 -12.10
N ARG A 129 -5.09 -9.11 -11.19
CA ARG A 129 -5.44 -7.70 -11.41
C ARG A 129 -4.33 -6.90 -12.08
N MET A 130 -3.09 -7.06 -11.62
CA MET A 130 -1.91 -6.32 -12.09
C MET A 130 -1.15 -7.04 -13.21
N GLY A 131 -1.46 -8.30 -13.52
CA GLY A 131 -0.66 -9.10 -14.46
C GLY A 131 -0.59 -8.60 -15.90
N LYS A 132 -1.38 -7.58 -16.27
CA LYS A 132 -1.31 -6.91 -17.59
C LYS A 132 -0.56 -5.58 -17.54
N CYS A 133 -0.32 -5.05 -16.34
CA CYS A 133 0.38 -3.80 -16.11
C CYS A 133 1.88 -4.11 -15.90
N ASP A 134 2.75 -3.26 -16.43
CA ASP A 134 4.20 -3.35 -16.26
C ASP A 134 4.69 -2.69 -14.96
N LEU A 135 3.77 -2.13 -14.16
CA LEU A 135 4.06 -1.55 -12.85
C LEU A 135 4.47 -2.61 -11.83
N THR A 136 5.65 -2.42 -11.26
CA THR A 136 6.21 -3.23 -10.17
C THR A 136 6.41 -2.42 -8.90
N PHE A 137 6.33 -3.07 -7.75
CA PHE A 137 6.55 -2.47 -6.43
C PHE A 137 7.54 -3.30 -5.61
N ASP A 138 8.28 -2.62 -4.74
CA ASP A 138 9.20 -3.24 -3.82
C ASP A 138 8.53 -3.53 -2.47
N PHE A 139 7.98 -4.73 -2.30
CA PHE A 139 7.26 -5.04 -1.07
C PHE A 139 8.16 -5.14 0.19
N SER A 140 9.48 -5.09 0.06
CA SER A 140 10.43 -4.98 1.17
C SER A 140 11.72 -4.34 0.71
N LEU A 141 12.38 -3.59 1.61
CA LEU A 141 13.72 -3.05 1.45
C LEU A 141 14.75 -3.94 2.17
#